data_AF-A0A7S2QGR1-F1
#
_entry.id   AF-A0A7S2QGR1-F1
#
_cell.length_a   1.000
_cell.length_b   1.000
_cell.length_c   1.000
_cell.angle_alpha   90.00
_cell.angle_beta   90.00
_cell.angle_gamma   90.00
#
_symmetry.space_group_name_H-M   'P 1'
#
loop_
_entity.id
_entity.type
_entity.pdbx_description
1 polymer ?
#
loop_
_entity_poly.entity_id
_entity_poly.type
_entity_poly.pdbx_seq_one_letter_code
_entity_poly.pdbx_strand_id
1 'polypeptide(L)'
;SFLFAEYTYMAVYIVLFSVVLIFFTGVPTTIAFVVGSVTSILCGWIGMMIAVYTNVRTTHECWRDLKSGFNVAIQGGCVMGLSLVSIGVLALFALIEAFKKMYSFESPEVM
;
A
#
# COMPACT_ATOMS: atom_id res chain seq x y z
N SER A 1 13.32 -11.69 7.44
CA SER A 1 13.33 -11.74 8.92
C SER A 1 12.73 -10.46 9.51
N PHE A 2 13.25 -9.28 9.18
CA PHE A 2 12.74 -8.01 9.71
C PHE A 2 11.26 -7.71 9.40
N LEU A 3 10.80 -7.77 8.13
CA LEU A 3 9.39 -7.44 7.83
C LEU A 3 8.41 -8.34 8.56
N PHE A 4 8.73 -9.62 8.74
CA PHE A 4 7.83 -10.54 9.44
C PHE A 4 7.65 -10.14 10.90
N ALA A 5 8.73 -9.68 11.55
CA ALA A 5 8.65 -9.16 12.91
C ALA A 5 7.81 -7.89 12.95
N GLU A 6 8.10 -6.91 12.08
CA GLU A 6 7.35 -5.66 12.00
C GLU A 6 5.86 -5.89 11.71
N TYR A 7 5.54 -6.79 10.78
CA TYR A 7 4.18 -7.11 10.38
C TYR A 7 3.42 -7.84 11.49
N THR A 8 4.11 -8.59 12.34
CA THR A 8 3.49 -9.18 13.53
C THR A 8 3.03 -8.09 14.50
N TYR A 9 3.86 -7.08 14.77
CA TYR A 9 3.47 -5.95 15.63
C TYR A 9 2.36 -5.10 14.99
N MET A 10 2.45 -4.82 13.69
CA MET A 10 1.40 -4.11 12.95
C MET A 10 0.07 -4.87 12.96
N ALA A 11 0.09 -6.20 12.82
CA ALA A 11 -1.13 -7.01 12.85
C ALA A 11 -1.83 -6.92 14.21
N VAL A 12 -1.07 -6.96 15.32
CA VAL A 12 -1.61 -6.77 16.66
C VAL A 12 -2.27 -5.38 16.78
N TYR A 13 -1.58 -4.33 16.32
CA TYR A 13 -2.13 -2.97 16.32
C TYR A 13 -3.42 -2.85 15.51
N ILE A 14 -3.46 -3.40 14.29
CA ILE A 14 -4.64 -3.35 13.41
C ILE A 14 -5.84 -4.01 14.07
N VAL A 15 -5.67 -5.19 14.69
CA VAL A 15 -6.76 -5.89 15.37
C VAL A 15 -7.28 -5.08 16.56
N LEU A 16 -6.37 -4.60 17.42
CA LEU A 16 -6.74 -3.82 18.61
C LEU A 16 -7.48 -2.53 18.24
N PHE A 17 -6.96 -1.80 17.24
CA PHE A 17 -7.55 -0.55 16.80
C PHE A 17 -8.88 -0.76 16.06
N SER A 18 -9.04 -1.86 15.31
CA SER A 18 -10.31 -2.22 14.67
C SER A 18 -11.42 -2.44 15.69
N VAL A 19 -11.12 -3.08 16.83
CA VAL A 19 -12.10 -3.27 17.90
C VAL A 19 -12.54 -1.92 18.47
N VAL A 20 -11.60 -0.99 18.70
CA VAL A 20 -11.92 0.37 19.18
C VAL A 20 -12.80 1.12 18.17
N LEU A 21 -12.50 1.06 16.87
CA LEU A 21 -13.27 1.75 15.84
C LEU A 21 -14.71 1.26 15.73
N ILE A 22 -14.97 -0.03 15.96
CA ILE A 22 -16.33 -0.59 15.97
C ILE A 22 -17.20 0.11 17.01
N PHE A 23 -16.67 0.37 18.20
CA PHE A 23 -17.44 1.00 19.29
C PHE A 23 -17.64 2.51 19.12
N PHE A 24 -16.69 3.22 18.51
CA PHE A 24 -16.72 4.69 18.43
C PHE A 24 -17.28 5.24 17.11
N THR A 25 -16.99 4.60 15.97
CA THR A 25 -17.30 5.15 14.64
C THR A 25 -18.25 4.24 13.86
N GLY A 26 -18.26 2.95 14.17
CA GLY A 26 -19.16 1.97 13.57
C GLY A 26 -18.50 1.08 12.51
N VAL A 27 -19.32 0.17 11.98
CA VAL A 27 -18.91 -0.89 11.06
C VAL A 27 -18.29 -0.39 9.73
N PRO A 28 -18.83 0.63 9.02
CA PRO A 28 -18.28 1.00 7.70
C PRO A 28 -16.85 1.52 7.77
N THR A 29 -16.56 2.40 8.73
CA THR A 29 -15.21 2.96 8.91
C THR A 29 -14.21 1.89 9.31
N THR A 30 -14.65 0.92 10.12
CA THR A 30 -13.80 -0.23 10.50
C THR A 30 -13.45 -1.08 9.29
N ILE A 31 -14.40 -1.38 8.40
CA ILE A 31 -14.14 -2.13 7.16
C ILE A 31 -13.14 -1.36 6.29
N ALA A 32 -13.30 -0.05 6.14
CA ALA A 32 -12.35 0.78 5.40
C ALA A 32 -10.94 0.75 5.99
N PHE A 33 -10.84 0.80 7.32
CA PHE A 33 -9.57 0.69 8.02
C PHE A 33 -8.89 -0.66 7.79
N VAL A 34 -9.62 -1.76 7.91
CA VAL A 34 -9.07 -3.12 7.73
C VAL A 34 -8.61 -3.33 6.27
N VAL A 35 -9.42 -2.93 5.29
CA VAL A 35 -9.04 -3.05 3.88
C VAL A 35 -7.80 -2.20 3.59
N GLY A 36 -7.78 -0.95 4.03
CA GLY A 36 -6.63 -0.05 3.82
C GLY A 36 -5.35 -0.54 4.48
N SER A 37 -5.45 -1.09 5.69
CA SER A 37 -4.29 -1.62 6.42
C SER A 37 -3.73 -2.89 5.77
N VAL A 38 -4.57 -3.80 5.29
CA VAL A 38 -4.11 -4.97 4.50
C VAL A 38 -3.43 -4.53 3.20
N THR A 39 -4.04 -3.60 2.45
CA THR A 39 -3.43 -3.06 1.22
C THR A 39 -2.10 -2.39 1.51
N SER A 40 -1.97 -1.66 2.62
CA SER A 40 -0.72 -1.01 3.03
C SER A 40 0.40 -2.01 3.30
N ILE A 41 0.11 -3.09 4.04
CA ILE A 41 1.06 -4.17 4.31
C ILE A 41 1.53 -4.84 2.99
N LEU A 42 0.60 -5.11 2.08
CA LEU A 42 0.93 -5.69 0.76
C LEU A 42 1.83 -4.76 -0.06
N CYS A 43 1.52 -3.46 -0.11
CA CYS A 43 2.34 -2.46 -0.80
C CYS A 43 3.75 -2.36 -0.20
N GLY A 44 3.87 -2.39 1.14
CA GLY A 44 5.15 -2.37 1.83
C GLY A 44 6.03 -3.59 1.48
N TRP A 45 5.42 -4.77 1.40
CA TRP A 45 6.15 -5.99 1.04
C TRP A 45 6.66 -5.93 -0.39
N ILE A 46 5.80 -5.55 -1.34
CA ILE A 46 6.15 -5.44 -2.76
C ILE A 46 7.27 -4.41 -2.95
N GLY A 47 7.14 -3.24 -2.32
CA GLY A 47 8.13 -2.18 -2.40
C GLY A 47 9.49 -2.62 -1.86
N MET A 48 9.52 -3.33 -0.73
CA MET A 48 10.77 -3.81 -0.15
C MET A 48 11.44 -4.87 -1.02
N MET A 49 10.67 -5.78 -1.64
CA MET A 49 11.23 -6.75 -2.58
C MET A 49 11.90 -6.04 -3.76
N ILE A 50 11.23 -5.07 -4.39
CA ILE A 50 11.78 -4.30 -5.51
C ILE A 50 13.06 -3.58 -5.10
N ALA A 51 13.09 -2.96 -3.91
CA ALA A 51 14.26 -2.27 -3.39
C ALA A 51 15.46 -3.22 -3.20
N VAL A 52 15.26 -4.39 -2.60
CA VAL A 52 16.34 -5.39 -2.37
C VAL A 52 16.91 -5.89 -3.70
N TYR A 53 16.06 -6.20 -4.69
CA TYR A 53 16.54 -6.61 -6.01
C TYR A 53 17.26 -5.49 -6.77
N THR A 54 16.79 -4.26 -6.63
CA THR A 54 17.38 -3.09 -7.32
C THR A 54 18.75 -2.76 -6.74
N ASN A 55 18.92 -2.80 -5.41
CA ASN A 55 20.18 -2.43 -4.75
C ASN A 55 21.40 -3.24 -5.25
N VAL A 56 21.23 -4.55 -5.43
CA VAL A 56 22.31 -5.41 -5.94
C VAL A 56 22.63 -5.09 -7.39
N ARG A 57 21.61 -4.84 -8.23
CA ARG A 57 21.78 -4.50 -9.64
C ARG A 57 22.42 -3.13 -9.83
N THR A 58 22.00 -2.12 -9.06
CA THR A 58 22.59 -0.79 -9.05
C THR A 58 24.07 -0.86 -8.68
N THR A 59 24.43 -1.61 -7.64
CA THR A 59 25.83 -1.76 -7.21
C THR A 59 26.68 -2.41 -8.29
N HIS A 60 26.15 -3.44 -8.96
CA HIS A 60 26.84 -4.11 -10.06
C HIS A 60 27.08 -3.17 -11.26
N GLU A 61 26.08 -2.38 -11.64
CA GLU A 61 26.20 -1.42 -12.75
C GLU A 61 27.10 -0.23 -12.44
N CYS A 62 27.10 0.26 -11.20
CA CYS A 62 28.02 1.29 -10.73
C CYS A 62 29.49 0.87 -10.84
N TRP A 63 29.79 -0.43 -10.85
CA TRP A 63 31.15 -0.93 -11.03
C TRP A 63 31.67 -0.71 -12.46
N ARG A 64 30.78 -0.66 -13.45
CA ARG A 64 31.14 -0.34 -14.85
C ARG A 64 31.11 1.16 -15.11
N ASP A 65 30.00 1.82 -14.77
CA ASP A 65 29.80 3.24 -15.04
C ASP A 65 28.73 3.83 -14.12
N LEU A 66 28.98 5.05 -13.61
CA LEU A 66 28.07 5.71 -12.68
C LEU A 66 26.72 6.06 -13.33
N LYS A 67 26.70 6.44 -14.62
CA LYS A 67 25.48 6.80 -15.33
C LYS A 67 24.59 5.58 -15.55
N SER A 68 25.18 4.41 -15.83
CA SER A 68 24.45 3.13 -15.93
C SER A 68 23.78 2.78 -14.60
N GLY A 69 24.54 2.81 -13.50
CA GLY A 69 24.02 2.50 -12.17
C GLY A 69 22.92 3.46 -11.71
N PHE A 70 23.09 4.76 -11.97
CA PHE A 70 22.06 5.76 -11.68
C PHE A 70 20.76 5.51 -12.46
N ASN A 71 20.85 5.12 -13.74
CA ASN A 71 19.68 4.82 -14.55
C ASN A 71 18.91 3.60 -13.99
N VAL A 72 19.61 2.55 -13.55
CA VAL A 72 18.99 1.38 -12.91
C VAL A 72 18.33 1.76 -11.58
N ALA A 73 18.95 2.62 -10.78
CA ALA A 73 18.37 3.10 -9.52
C ALA A 73 17.06 3.88 -9.75
N ILE A 74 17.04 4.79 -10.73
CA ILE A 74 15.84 5.55 -11.09
C ILE A 74 14.74 4.62 -11.61
N GLN A 75 15.07 3.68 -12.51
CA GLN A 75 14.09 2.73 -13.04
C GLN A 75 13.49 1.86 -11.93
N GLY A 76 14.31 1.34 -11.00
CA GLY A 76 13.81 0.59 -9.86
C GLY A 76 12.90 1.42 -8.95
N GLY A 77 13.26 2.69 -8.70
CA GLY A 77 12.44 3.65 -7.97
C GLY A 77 11.10 3.94 -8.66
N CYS A 78 11.11 4.14 -9.99
CA CYS A 78 9.89 4.37 -10.77
C CYS A 78 8.94 3.16 -10.73
N VAL A 79 9.46 1.92 -10.85
CA VAL A 79 8.63 0.71 -10.78
C VAL A 79 8.01 0.55 -9.40
N MET A 80 8.78 0.80 -8.34
CA MET A 80 8.24 0.83 -6.97
C MET A 80 7.13 1.88 -6.86
N GLY A 81 7.37 3.12 -7.26
CA GLY A 81 6.38 4.20 -7.15
C GLY A 81 5.08 3.93 -7.93
N LEU A 82 5.19 3.58 -9.22
CA LEU A 82 4.02 3.37 -10.09
C LEU A 82 3.17 2.19 -9.62
N SER A 83 3.79 1.07 -9.23
CA SER A 83 3.04 -0.10 -8.76
C SER A 83 2.27 0.17 -7.47
N LEU A 84 2.89 0.84 -6.49
CA LEU A 84 2.24 1.16 -5.21
C LEU A 84 1.08 2.15 -5.40
N VAL A 85 1.26 3.18 -6.23
CA VAL A 85 0.19 4.16 -6.53
C VAL A 85 -0.98 3.48 -7.23
N SER A 86 -0.71 2.62 -8.23
CA SER A 86 -1.78 1.90 -8.93
C SER A 86 -2.60 1.00 -8.00
N ILE A 87 -1.94 0.25 -7.10
CA ILE A 87 -2.62 -0.61 -6.13
C ILE A 87 -3.45 0.23 -5.15
N GLY A 88 -2.88 1.33 -4.63
CA GLY A 88 -3.58 2.21 -3.70
C GLY A 88 -4.82 2.87 -4.29
N VAL A 89 -4.71 3.40 -5.52
CA VAL A 89 -5.85 4.01 -6.22
C VAL A 89 -6.92 2.99 -6.56
N LEU A 90 -6.53 1.79 -7.01
CA LEU A 90 -7.48 0.71 -7.32
C LEU A 90 -8.23 0.24 -6.07
N ALA A 91 -7.53 0.06 -4.95
CA ALA A 91 -8.14 -0.31 -3.68
C ALA A 91 -9.11 0.76 -3.17
N LEU A 92 -8.73 2.04 -3.27
CA LEU A 92 -9.60 3.16 -2.90
C LEU A 92 -10.85 3.21 -3.79
N PHE A 93 -10.69 3.08 -5.10
CA PHE A 93 -11.79 3.07 -6.05
C PHE A 93 -12.77 1.93 -5.76
N ALA A 94 -12.26 0.71 -5.55
CA ALA A 94 -13.08 -0.45 -5.20
C ALA A 94 -13.84 -0.25 -3.88
N LEU A 95 -13.21 0.39 -2.89
CA LEU A 95 -13.83 0.69 -1.60
C LEU A 95 -14.98 1.71 -1.73
N ILE A 96 -14.76 2.76 -2.52
CA ILE A 96 -15.78 3.78 -2.78
C ILE A 96 -17.00 3.17 -3.48
N GLU A 97 -16.78 2.38 -4.54
CA GLU A 97 -17.88 1.71 -5.25
C GLU A 97 -18.65 0.73 -4.35
N ALA A 98 -17.94 -0.02 -3.51
CA ALA A 98 -18.57 -0.92 -2.54
C ALA A 98 -19.44 -0.16 -1.52
N PHE A 99 -18.95 0.95 -0.98
CA PHE A 99 -19.70 1.77 -0.03
C PHE A 99 -20.85 2.52 -0.68
N LYS A 100 -20.68 2.98 -1.91
CA LYS A 100 -21.76 3.62 -2.68
C LYS A 100 -22.93 2.65 -2.88
N LYS A 101 -22.66 1.39 -3.23
CA LYS A 101 -23.69 0.34 -3.34
C LYS A 101 -24.36 0.00 -2.01
N MET A 102 -23.60 -0.01 -0.92
CA MET A 102 -24.09 -0.41 0.40
C MET A 102 -24.89 0.69 1.12
N TYR A 103 -24.49 1.95 0.96
CA TYR A 103 -25.16 3.10 1.59
C TYR A 103 -26.15 3.82 0.69
N SER A 104 -26.28 3.41 -0.58
CA SER A 104 -27.13 4.07 -1.58
C SER A 104 -27.04 5.59 -1.45
N PHE A 105 -25.82 6.13 -1.56
CA PHE A 105 -25.69 7.54 -1.90
C PHE A 105 -26.22 7.69 -3.32
N GLU A 106 -27.56 7.77 -3.41
CA GLU A 106 -28.29 8.50 -4.41
C GLU A 106 -27.63 9.89 -4.37
N SER A 107 -26.79 10.17 -5.36
CA SER A 107 -26.29 11.52 -5.55
C SER A 107 -27.49 12.45 -5.50
N PRO A 108 -27.56 13.45 -4.58
CA PRO A 108 -28.36 14.61 -4.89
C PRO A 108 -27.81 15.10 -6.23
N GLU A 109 -28.71 15.15 -7.20
CA GLU A 109 -28.42 15.52 -8.58
C GLU A 109 -27.49 16.73 -8.61
N VAL A 110 -26.57 16.68 -9.56
CA VAL A 110 -25.76 17.80 -10.01
C VAL A 110 -26.67 19.04 -10.09
N MET A 111 -26.43 20.03 -9.22
CA MET A 111 -26.83 21.42 -9.46
C MET A 111 -25.58 22.21 -9.83
#